data_AF-A0A2P2JHB6-F1
#
_entry.id   AF-A0A2P2JHB6-F1
#
_cell.length_a   1.000
_cell.length_b   1.000
_cell.length_c   1.000
_cell.angle_alpha   90.00
_cell.angle_beta   90.00
_cell.angle_gamma   90.00
#
_symmetry.space_group_name_H-M   'P 1'
#
loop_
_entity.id
_entity.type
_entity.pdbx_description
1 polymer ?
#
loop_
_entity_poly.entity_id
_entity_poly.type
_entity_poly.pdbx_seq_one_letter_code
_entity_poly.pdbx_strand_id
1 'polypeptide(L)' 'MSRCTKCNGRFIQRPLTTEEAVEAAKGFQKIPSCLFNKNLEFWQCMECNQLYWEGTQYHNAVQKFIDICKLNE' A
#
# COMPACT_ATOMS: atom_id res chain seq x y z
N MET A 1 -2.22 -3.12 -7.57
CA MET A 1 -1.45 -4.36 -7.35
C MET A 1 -2.39 -5.56 -7.46
N SER A 2 -2.10 -6.58 -8.28
CA SER A 2 -2.97 -7.76 -8.42
C SER A 2 -2.61 -8.91 -7.46
N ARG A 3 -1.35 -8.97 -7.01
CA ARG A 3 -0.80 -10.04 -6.16
C ARG A 3 0.10 -9.50 -5.06
N CYS A 4 0.07 -10.16 -3.90
CA CYS A 4 0.91 -9.83 -2.75
C CYS A 4 2.38 -10.09 -3.04
N THR A 5 3.26 -9.11 -2.83
CA THR A 5 4.71 -9.27 -3.09
C THR A 5 5.38 -10.22 -2.10
N LYS A 6 4.77 -10.46 -0.93
CA LYS A 6 5.28 -11.35 0.11
C LYS A 6 4.95 -12.83 -0.14
N CYS A 7 3.73 -13.15 -0.57
CA CYS A 7 3.24 -14.54 -0.67
C CYS A 7 2.54 -14.90 -1.99
N ASN A 8 2.45 -13.97 -2.95
CA ASN A 8 1.72 -14.12 -4.21
C ASN A 8 0.19 -14.37 -4.06
N GLY A 9 -0.35 -14.18 -2.86
CA GLY A 9 -1.77 -14.24 -2.55
C GLY A 9 -2.57 -13.11 -3.21
N ARG A 10 -3.90 -13.24 -3.17
CA ARG A 10 -4.83 -12.21 -3.67
C ARG A 10 -5.10 -11.14 -2.60
N PHE A 11 -5.49 -9.96 -3.05
CA PHE A 11 -5.95 -8.87 -2.20
C PHE A 11 -7.46 -8.92 -2.01
N ILE A 12 -7.94 -8.28 -0.94
CA ILE A 12 -9.33 -7.84 -0.83
C ILE A 12 -9.65 -6.98 -2.06
N GLN A 13 -10.80 -7.21 -2.70
CA GLN A 13 -11.15 -6.55 -3.98
C GLN A 13 -11.55 -5.07 -3.84
N ARG A 14 -11.42 -4.50 -2.64
CA ARG A 14 -11.62 -3.08 -2.35
C ARG A 14 -10.52 -2.60 -1.41
N PRO A 15 -10.16 -1.30 -1.45
CA PRO A 15 -9.32 -0.74 -0.41
C PRO A 15 -10.05 -0.74 0.94
N LEU A 16 -9.27 -0.79 2.00
CA LEU A 16 -9.69 -0.62 3.38
C LEU A 16 -9.70 0.88 3.73
N THR A 17 -10.64 1.28 4.59
CA THR A 17 -10.56 2.60 5.23
C THR A 17 -9.38 2.66 6.21
N THR A 18 -9.00 3.86 6.64
CA THR A 18 -7.96 4.04 7.66
C THR A 18 -8.29 3.25 8.92
N GLU A 19 -9.55 3.28 9.38
CA GLU A 19 -10.01 2.58 10.58
C GLU A 19 -9.92 1.06 10.41
N GLU A 20 -10.39 0.53 9.28
CA GLU A 20 -10.29 -0.89 8.95
C GLU A 20 -8.83 -1.35 8.88
N ALA A 21 -7.96 -0.55 8.27
CA ALA A 21 -6.53 -0.85 8.18
C ALA A 21 -5.84 -0.84 9.54
N VAL A 22 -6.17 0.12 10.41
CA VAL A 22 -5.65 0.18 11.78
C VAL A 22 -6.10 -1.03 12.57
N GLU A 23 -7.36 -1.45 12.45
CA GLU A 23 -7.86 -2.67 13.11
C GLU A 23 -7.13 -3.91 12.59
N ALA A 24 -7.04 -4.08 11.27
CA ALA A 24 -6.37 -5.21 10.64
C ALA A 24 -4.87 -5.29 10.96
N ALA A 25 -4.24 -4.15 11.26
CA ALA A 25 -2.83 -4.06 11.59
C ALA A 25 -2.51 -4.46 13.04
N LYS A 26 -3.50 -4.44 13.95
CA LYS A 26 -3.28 -4.71 15.39
C LYS A 26 -2.56 -6.03 15.59
N GLY A 27 -1.37 -5.98 16.19
CA GLY A 27 -0.55 -7.16 16.49
C GLY A 27 0.25 -7.74 15.32
N PHE A 28 0.09 -7.23 14.10
CA PHE A 28 0.76 -7.76 12.90
C PHE A 28 1.70 -6.76 12.21
N GLN A 29 1.30 -5.48 12.15
CA GLN A 29 2.04 -4.45 11.41
C GLN A 29 1.87 -3.09 12.09
N LYS A 30 2.91 -2.26 12.12
CA LYS A 30 2.81 -0.89 12.64
C LYS A 30 2.48 0.06 11.48
N ILE A 31 1.33 0.70 11.53
CA ILE A 31 0.99 1.82 10.64
C ILE A 31 1.38 3.13 11.34
N PRO A 32 2.30 3.95 10.78
CA PRO A 32 2.62 5.26 11.33
C PRO A 32 1.40 6.18 11.40
N SER A 33 1.17 6.82 12.56
CA SER A 33 -0.01 7.67 12.79
C SER A 33 -0.09 8.89 11.88
N CYS A 34 1.04 9.37 11.35
CA CYS A 34 1.08 10.46 10.38
C CYS A 34 0.39 10.15 9.04
N LEU A 35 0.05 8.88 8.79
CA LEU A 35 -0.63 8.43 7.58
C LEU A 35 -2.16 8.47 7.70
N PHE A 36 -2.71 8.56 8.91
CA PHE A 36 -4.17 8.44 9.12
C PHE A 36 -4.98 9.56 8.48
N ASN A 37 -4.38 10.73 8.26
CA ASN A 37 -5.05 11.92 7.70
C ASN A 37 -4.75 12.14 6.21
N LYS A 38 -4.15 11.18 5.51
CA LYS A 38 -3.64 11.36 4.14
C LYS A 38 -4.57 10.84 3.03
N ASN A 39 -5.81 10.44 3.34
CA ASN A 39 -6.75 9.83 2.38
C ASN A 39 -6.09 8.71 1.55
N LEU A 40 -5.29 7.86 2.21
CA LEU A 40 -4.57 6.78 1.55
C LEU A 40 -5.46 5.55 1.42
N GLU A 41 -5.33 4.86 0.30
CA GLU A 41 -5.91 3.54 0.11
C GLU A 41 -5.02 2.47 0.77
N PHE A 42 -5.62 1.66 1.63
CA PHE A 42 -4.96 0.52 2.25
C PHE A 42 -5.40 -0.78 1.59
N TRP A 43 -4.48 -1.70 1.34
CA TRP A 43 -4.76 -2.97 0.68
C TRP A 43 -4.22 -4.13 1.52
N GLN A 44 -5.07 -5.14 1.77
CA GLN A 44 -4.71 -6.30 2.59
C GLN A 44 -4.68 -7.58 1.76
N CYS A 45 -3.63 -8.37 1.92
CA CYS A 45 -3.56 -9.72 1.36
C CYS A 45 -4.43 -10.69 2.17
N MET A 46 -5.28 -11.47 1.49
CA MET A 46 -6.16 -12.44 2.14
C MET A 46 -5.43 -13.67 2.72
N GLU A 47 -4.20 -13.95 2.26
CA GLU A 47 -3.46 -15.15 2.66
C GLU A 47 -2.51 -14.90 3.83
N CYS A 48 -1.82 -13.75 3.84
CA CYS A 48 -0.76 -13.45 4.82
C CYS A 48 -1.01 -12.19 5.65
N ASN A 49 -2.19 -11.56 5.49
CA ASN A 49 -2.63 -10.35 6.19
C ASN A 49 -1.72 -9.13 6.04
N GLN A 50 -0.72 -9.18 5.16
CA GLN A 50 0.17 -8.06 4.90
C GLN A 50 -0.62 -6.85 4.37
N LEU A 51 -0.43 -5.70 5.02
CA LEU A 51 -1.02 -4.42 4.61
C LEU A 51 -0.03 -3.63 3.76
N TYR A 52 -0.57 -2.99 2.73
CA TYR A 52 0.13 -2.11 1.80
C TYR A 52 -0.60 -0.78 1.70
N TRP A 53 0.16 0.29 1.50
CA TRP A 53 -0.33 1.64 1.23
C TRP A 53 0.73 2.38 0.42
N GLU A 54 0.33 3.47 -0.21
CA GLU A 54 1.25 4.31 -0.96
C GLU A 54 2.23 5.03 -0.01
N GLY A 55 3.52 4.81 -0.20
CA GLY A 55 4.58 5.45 0.58
C GLY A 55 5.54 6.25 -0.30
N THR A 56 6.50 6.91 0.34
CA THR A 56 7.57 7.65 -0.35
C THR A 56 8.33 6.79 -1.35
N GLN A 57 8.48 5.48 -1.07
CA GLN A 57 9.16 4.56 -1.98
C GLN A 57 8.43 4.37 -3.31
N TYR A 58 7.09 4.39 -3.29
CA TYR A 58 6.30 4.32 -4.52
C TYR A 58 6.51 5.60 -5.35
N HIS A 59 6.40 6.77 -4.72
CA HIS A 59 6.63 8.06 -5.39
C HIS A 59 8.04 8.14 -6.01
N ASN A 60 9.06 7.72 -5.26
CA ASN A 60 10.44 7.68 -5.75
C ASN A 60 10.61 6.73 -6.95
N ALA A 61 9.95 5.57 -6.91
CA ALA A 61 10.00 4.62 -8.01
C ALA A 61 9.29 5.18 -9.25
N VAL A 62 8.10 5.74 -9.09
CA VAL A 62 7.34 6.39 -10.17
C VAL A 62 8.14 7.51 -10.81
N GLN A 63 8.75 8.40 -10.01
CA GLN A 63 9.57 9.50 -10.53
C GLN A 63 10.75 8.97 -11.36
N LYS A 64 11.46 7.95 -10.86
CA LYS A 64 12.54 7.31 -11.63
C LYS A 64 12.06 6.77 -12.97
N PHE A 65 10.87 6.16 -13.02
CA PHE A 65 10.31 5.69 -14.28
C PHE A 65 9.99 6.84 -15.23
N ILE A 66 9.37 7.91 -14.72
CA ILE A 66 9.07 9.12 -15.51
C ILE A 66 10.36 9.69 -16.12
N ASP A 67 11.42 9.81 -15.31
CA ASP A 67 12.71 10.35 -15.74
C ASP A 67 13.39 9.48 -16.81
N ILE A 68 13.42 8.15 -16.62
CA ILE A 68 14.01 7.20 -17.58
C ILE A 68 13.23 7.21 -18.90
N CYS A 69 11.90 7.22 -18.81
CA CYS A 69 11.02 7.15 -19.97
C CYS A 69 10.77 8.51 -20.63
N LYS A 70 11.31 9.60 -20.08
CA LYS A 70 11.12 10.99 -20.57
C LYS A 70 9.65 11.35 -20.78
N LEU A 71 8.76 10.89 -19.88
CA LEU A 71 7.31 11.08 -20.02
C LEU A 71 6.85 12.53 -19.74
N ASN A 72 7.79 13.41 -19.38
CA ASN A 72 7.58 14.84 -19.18
C ASN A 72 8.05 15.71 -20.37
N GLU A 73 8.53 15.08 -21.46
CA GLU A 73 8.85 15.72 -22.76
C GLU A 73 7.68 15.54 -23.74
#